data_AF-A0A1G6XD94-F1
#
_entry.id   AF-A0A1G6XD94-F1
#
_cell.length_a   1.000
_cell.length_b   1.000
_cell.length_c   1.000
_cell.angle_alpha   90.00
_cell.angle_beta   90.00
_cell.angle_gamma   90.00
#
_symmetry.space_group_name_H-M   'P 1'
#
loop_
_entity.id
_entity.type
_entity.pdbx_description
1 polymer ?
#
loop_
_entity_poly.entity_id
_entity_poly.type
_entity_poly.pdbx_seq_one_letter_code
_entity_poly.pdbx_strand_id
1 'polypeptide(L)'
;MLPAILDLATVRALYASGGYNPAALLAELYARIDAGDPAAFITRMSAVALAAEADALMARAPEPNSLPLWGIPFAVKDNIDVAGLPTTAACPAFAHDVAQDSTVVAKLRAAGAIVVGKTNLDQLATGLNGTRSPYGAPRSVFNADYISGGSSSGSAVAVASGLASFSLGTDTAGSGRVPAAFNNLVGIKPTPGLLSTRGVVPACRSLDCVTVFALSVSDGAEVRRVAEGYDPADIYSRRTAPVPLPSRGLRVGILKAGDREFFGDTETARLYDEAIARLDETLVEIDFTPFRETAVLLYNGPWVAERQAAFESFRIAEAALDPSVRMITFSGVDRSAADAFRGLYELEALKRRAEAEWAKVDVMLLPTAPTTYRVDEMLADPITLNSRLGTYTNFFNLMGLSGIAVPAGFRADGLPAGVTLAARSFQDDGLLPLADKLHRLAACGAGRDRGAALAQLSLPTEAGERLELAVVGAHLSGMVLNDELLSQGATLVARTKTTGDYRLFLLPTKPAKPGLVHAPGLDGIGIEIEIWSLDPAVFGRFVAAIPAPLGIGKIRLEGGGEVSGFLCESSALDGTTDITRFGGWRGYMASLA
;
A
#
# COMPACT_ATOMS: atom_id res chain seq x y z
N MET A 1 23.62 -12.79 -8.54
CA MET A 1 23.18 -13.11 -7.17
C MET A 1 22.13 -12.09 -6.81
N LEU A 2 20.95 -12.58 -6.40
CA LEU A 2 19.85 -11.73 -5.99
C LEU A 2 20.21 -10.95 -4.71
N PRO A 3 19.63 -9.76 -4.48
CA PRO A 3 19.81 -8.99 -3.26
C PRO A 3 19.20 -9.69 -2.04
N ALA A 4 19.53 -9.24 -0.81
CA ALA A 4 19.07 -9.89 0.43
C ALA A 4 17.55 -9.85 0.61
N ILE A 5 16.92 -8.78 0.09
CA ILE A 5 15.48 -8.57 0.00
C ILE A 5 15.09 -8.32 -1.48
N LEU A 6 13.80 -8.39 -1.80
CA LEU A 6 13.30 -8.27 -3.18
C LEU A 6 12.16 -7.23 -3.23
N ASP A 7 12.48 -5.94 -3.21
CA ASP A 7 11.43 -4.92 -3.44
C ASP A 7 11.02 -4.86 -4.93
N LEU A 8 9.87 -4.25 -5.22
CA LEU A 8 9.33 -4.24 -6.59
C LEU A 8 10.27 -3.53 -7.57
N ALA A 9 10.87 -2.41 -7.15
CA ALA A 9 11.77 -1.62 -7.99
C ALA A 9 13.03 -2.39 -8.38
N THR A 10 13.60 -3.14 -7.43
CA THR A 10 14.77 -3.98 -7.60
C THR A 10 14.49 -5.11 -8.58
N VAL A 11 13.36 -5.81 -8.43
CA VAL A 11 12.98 -6.88 -9.35
C VAL A 11 12.76 -6.34 -10.77
N ARG A 12 12.08 -5.19 -10.91
CA ARG A 12 11.90 -4.52 -12.20
C ARG A 12 13.22 -4.14 -12.85
N ALA A 13 14.18 -3.62 -12.08
CA ALA A 13 15.50 -3.24 -12.58
C ALA A 13 16.30 -4.47 -13.05
N LEU A 14 16.22 -5.59 -12.32
CA LEU A 14 16.84 -6.85 -12.73
C LEU A 14 16.31 -7.31 -14.10
N TYR A 15 14.99 -7.24 -14.31
CA TYR A 15 14.37 -7.59 -15.59
C TYR A 15 14.70 -6.59 -16.71
N ALA A 16 14.67 -5.28 -16.43
CA ALA A 16 14.98 -4.25 -17.42
C ALA A 16 16.44 -4.30 -17.90
N SER A 17 17.37 -4.70 -17.03
CA SER A 17 18.78 -4.86 -17.40
C SER A 17 19.05 -6.07 -18.32
N GLY A 18 18.09 -6.97 -18.49
CA GLY A 18 18.26 -8.25 -19.18
C GLY A 18 19.10 -9.27 -18.38
N GLY A 19 19.57 -8.92 -17.18
CA GLY A 19 20.38 -9.79 -16.33
C GLY A 19 19.60 -10.95 -15.68
N TYR A 20 18.28 -10.82 -15.57
CA TYR A 20 17.37 -11.87 -15.11
C TYR A 20 16.09 -11.89 -15.95
N ASN A 21 15.43 -13.05 -15.96
CA ASN A 21 14.02 -13.19 -16.34
C ASN A 21 13.24 -13.87 -15.18
N PRO A 22 11.91 -13.93 -15.22
CA PRO A 22 11.12 -14.53 -14.15
C PRO A 22 11.51 -15.97 -13.80
N ALA A 23 11.83 -16.80 -14.80
CA ALA A 23 12.24 -18.19 -14.56
C ALA A 23 13.58 -18.28 -13.80
N ALA A 24 14.58 -17.50 -14.20
CA ALA A 24 15.89 -17.45 -13.54
C ALA A 24 15.79 -16.91 -12.11
N LEU A 25 14.98 -15.86 -11.90
CA LEU A 25 14.75 -15.29 -10.58
C LEU A 25 14.07 -16.30 -9.65
N LEU A 26 13.03 -17.00 -10.13
CA LEU A 26 12.30 -18.01 -9.35
C LEU A 26 13.16 -19.23 -9.01
N ALA A 27 14.07 -19.65 -9.89
CA ALA A 27 14.99 -20.74 -9.60
C ALA A 27 15.93 -20.41 -8.42
N GLU A 28 16.50 -19.20 -8.40
CA GLU A 28 17.34 -18.74 -7.28
C GLU A 28 16.50 -18.51 -6.01
N LEU A 29 15.27 -18.03 -6.14
CA LEU A 29 14.34 -17.86 -5.02
C LEU A 29 13.93 -19.19 -4.39
N TYR A 30 13.69 -20.22 -5.21
CA TYR A 30 13.35 -21.56 -4.72
C TYR A 30 14.47 -22.13 -3.83
N ALA A 31 15.73 -21.95 -4.23
CA ALA A 31 16.88 -22.34 -3.41
C ALA A 31 16.95 -21.56 -2.08
N ARG A 32 16.56 -20.28 -2.06
CA ARG A 32 16.46 -19.50 -0.81
C ARG A 32 15.35 -20.00 0.09
N ILE A 33 14.21 -20.41 -0.48
CA ILE A 33 13.10 -21.00 0.27
C ILE A 33 13.54 -22.31 0.93
N ASP A 34 14.30 -23.16 0.22
CA ASP A 34 14.86 -24.40 0.79
C ASP A 34 15.82 -24.16 1.96
N ALA A 35 16.58 -23.06 1.94
CA ALA A 35 17.50 -22.68 3.00
C ALA A 35 16.88 -21.82 4.12
N GLY A 36 15.62 -21.40 3.96
CA GLY A 36 14.92 -20.50 4.88
C GLY A 36 14.32 -21.20 6.11
N ASP A 37 13.50 -20.47 6.86
CA ASP A 37 12.72 -21.04 7.95
C ASP A 37 11.73 -22.08 7.38
N PRO A 38 11.85 -23.38 7.73
CA PRO A 38 11.00 -24.43 7.18
C PRO A 38 9.53 -24.26 7.58
N ALA A 39 9.23 -23.53 8.66
CA ALA A 39 7.87 -23.27 9.09
C ALA A 39 7.19 -22.13 8.30
N ALA A 40 7.92 -21.36 7.48
CA ALA A 40 7.36 -20.20 6.77
C ALA A 40 6.29 -20.60 5.73
N PHE A 41 6.41 -21.78 5.11
CA PHE A 41 5.48 -22.28 4.09
C PHE A 41 4.83 -23.59 4.53
N ILE A 42 3.51 -23.70 4.33
CA ILE A 42 2.78 -24.98 4.47
C ILE A 42 2.87 -25.77 3.16
N THR A 43 2.70 -25.09 2.02
CA THR A 43 2.78 -25.73 0.71
C THR A 43 3.53 -24.82 -0.24
N ARG A 44 4.51 -25.36 -0.95
CA ARG A 44 5.35 -24.62 -1.91
C ARG A 44 4.94 -25.00 -3.33
N MET A 45 4.96 -24.04 -4.25
CA MET A 45 4.94 -24.39 -5.67
C MET A 45 6.18 -25.20 -6.00
N SER A 46 6.06 -26.27 -6.77
CA SER A 46 7.23 -27.03 -7.20
C SER A 46 8.09 -26.19 -8.15
N ALA A 47 9.39 -26.46 -8.23
CA ALA A 47 10.29 -25.76 -9.16
C ALA A 47 9.80 -25.87 -10.62
N VAL A 48 9.23 -27.02 -10.99
CA VAL A 48 8.63 -27.24 -12.32
C VAL A 48 7.39 -26.37 -12.54
N ALA A 49 6.51 -26.26 -11.54
CA ALA A 49 5.32 -25.42 -11.65
C ALA A 49 5.68 -23.94 -11.72
N LEU A 50 6.69 -23.49 -10.96
CA LEU A 50 7.19 -22.11 -11.02
C LEU A 50 7.79 -21.77 -12.37
N ALA A 51 8.58 -22.68 -12.96
CA ALA A 51 9.10 -22.50 -14.31
C ALA A 51 7.98 -22.40 -15.34
N ALA A 52 6.95 -23.25 -15.24
CA ALA A 52 5.79 -23.22 -16.14
C ALA A 52 4.98 -21.91 -16.01
N GLU A 53 4.77 -21.39 -14.80
CA GLU A 53 4.11 -20.09 -14.58
C GLU A 53 4.93 -18.93 -15.18
N ALA A 54 6.26 -18.97 -15.03
CA ALA A 54 7.15 -17.98 -15.63
C ALA A 54 7.11 -18.01 -17.16
N ASP A 55 7.18 -19.20 -17.76
CA ASP A 55 7.11 -19.37 -19.20
C ASP A 55 5.75 -18.92 -19.76
N ALA A 56 4.65 -19.25 -19.08
CA ALA A 56 3.32 -18.80 -19.45
C ALA A 56 3.17 -17.28 -19.36
N LEU A 57 3.75 -16.64 -18.33
CA LEU A 57 3.79 -15.18 -18.22
C LEU A 57 4.57 -14.55 -19.39
N MET A 58 5.79 -15.03 -19.64
CA MET A 58 6.63 -14.50 -20.71
C MET A 58 6.01 -14.72 -22.09
N ALA A 59 5.26 -15.81 -22.30
CA ALA A 59 4.54 -16.04 -23.55
C ALA A 59 3.36 -15.07 -23.75
N ARG A 60 2.57 -14.77 -22.70
CA ARG A 60 1.42 -13.86 -22.81
C ARG A 60 1.78 -12.38 -22.73
N ALA A 61 2.91 -12.05 -22.14
CA ALA A 61 3.41 -10.69 -21.92
C ALA A 61 4.95 -10.70 -22.11
N PRO A 62 5.43 -10.73 -23.37
CA PRO A 62 6.85 -10.95 -23.68
C PRO A 62 7.75 -9.78 -23.29
N GLU A 63 7.23 -8.56 -23.30
CA GLU A 63 8.00 -7.38 -22.92
C GLU A 63 8.19 -7.33 -21.40
N PRO A 64 9.45 -7.27 -20.89
CA PRO A 64 9.71 -7.16 -19.47
C PRO A 64 9.01 -5.95 -18.85
N ASN A 65 8.45 -6.12 -17.66
CA ASN A 65 7.72 -5.07 -16.92
C ASN A 65 6.50 -4.50 -17.66
N SER A 66 5.94 -5.21 -18.65
CA SER A 66 4.75 -4.77 -19.41
C SER A 66 3.43 -4.85 -18.63
N LEU A 67 3.42 -5.53 -17.50
CA LEU A 67 2.30 -5.59 -16.56
C LEU A 67 2.71 -5.02 -15.19
N PRO A 68 1.78 -4.49 -14.39
CA PRO A 68 2.10 -3.84 -13.12
C PRO A 68 2.97 -4.70 -12.20
N LEU A 69 2.68 -5.99 -12.09
CA LEU A 69 3.43 -6.93 -11.25
C LEU A 69 4.11 -8.01 -12.08
N TRP A 70 4.53 -7.70 -13.31
CA TRP A 70 5.16 -8.65 -14.23
C TRP A 70 6.31 -9.42 -13.58
N GLY A 71 6.12 -10.73 -13.40
CA GLY A 71 7.15 -11.65 -12.91
C GLY A 71 7.51 -11.43 -11.45
N ILE A 72 6.75 -10.64 -10.70
CA ILE A 72 7.00 -10.39 -9.28
C ILE A 72 6.60 -11.63 -8.47
N PRO A 73 7.52 -12.28 -7.73
CA PRO A 73 7.17 -13.42 -6.88
C PRO A 73 6.47 -12.94 -5.61
N PHE A 74 5.36 -13.60 -5.25
CA PHE A 74 4.62 -13.29 -4.02
C PHE A 74 4.11 -14.52 -3.28
N ALA A 75 3.97 -14.41 -1.98
CA ALA A 75 3.49 -15.48 -1.11
C ALA A 75 2.05 -15.22 -0.63
N VAL A 76 1.29 -16.27 -0.36
CA VAL A 76 -0.14 -16.16 -0.03
C VAL A 76 -0.45 -16.94 1.24
N LYS A 77 -1.01 -16.29 2.27
CA LYS A 77 -1.42 -16.97 3.51
C LYS A 77 -2.33 -18.15 3.20
N ASP A 78 -2.10 -19.30 3.84
CA ASP A 78 -2.81 -20.54 3.53
C ASP A 78 -4.26 -20.61 4.05
N ASN A 79 -4.89 -19.47 4.29
CA ASN A 79 -6.33 -19.32 4.41
C ASN A 79 -6.94 -18.56 3.21
N ILE A 80 -6.15 -18.31 2.18
CA ILE A 80 -6.54 -17.64 0.93
C ILE A 80 -6.33 -18.64 -0.22
N ASP A 81 -7.35 -18.79 -1.04
CA ASP A 81 -7.41 -19.75 -2.13
C ASP A 81 -6.49 -19.37 -3.28
N VAL A 82 -5.74 -20.37 -3.74
CA VAL A 82 -4.89 -20.36 -4.93
C VAL A 82 -5.17 -21.63 -5.71
N ALA A 83 -5.60 -21.51 -6.96
CA ALA A 83 -5.92 -22.65 -7.81
C ALA A 83 -4.71 -23.58 -7.96
N GLY A 84 -4.94 -24.89 -7.79
CA GLY A 84 -3.88 -25.90 -7.92
C GLY A 84 -3.02 -26.12 -6.68
N LEU A 85 -3.26 -25.38 -5.59
CA LEU A 85 -2.69 -25.65 -4.27
C LEU A 85 -3.82 -25.88 -3.25
N PRO A 86 -3.67 -26.81 -2.30
CA PRO A 86 -4.67 -26.96 -1.24
C PRO A 86 -4.74 -25.70 -0.37
N THR A 87 -5.90 -25.50 0.27
CA THR A 87 -6.07 -24.54 1.36
C THR A 87 -6.26 -25.32 2.66
N THR A 88 -5.41 -25.07 3.66
CA THR A 88 -5.46 -25.82 4.93
C THR A 88 -5.87 -24.96 6.14
N ALA A 89 -5.72 -23.64 6.06
CA ALA A 89 -5.85 -22.72 7.19
C ALA A 89 -5.05 -23.18 8.44
N ALA A 90 -3.87 -23.79 8.20
CA ALA A 90 -3.03 -24.45 9.19
C ALA A 90 -3.75 -25.55 10.01
N CYS A 91 -4.75 -26.19 9.42
CA CYS A 91 -5.47 -27.33 9.97
C CYS A 91 -5.41 -28.51 8.97
N PRO A 92 -4.56 -29.53 9.21
CA PRO A 92 -4.44 -30.68 8.30
C PRO A 92 -5.76 -31.38 8.02
N ALA A 93 -6.65 -31.48 9.01
CA ALA A 93 -7.98 -32.08 8.86
C ALA A 93 -8.94 -31.26 7.99
N PHE A 94 -8.64 -29.97 7.76
CA PHE A 94 -9.44 -29.07 6.93
C PHE A 94 -8.92 -28.97 5.49
N ALA A 95 -7.74 -29.52 5.20
CA ALA A 95 -7.11 -29.43 3.90
C ALA A 95 -8.06 -29.89 2.79
N HIS A 96 -8.27 -29.04 1.79
CA HIS A 96 -9.09 -29.33 0.63
C HIS A 96 -8.50 -28.69 -0.62
N ASP A 97 -8.78 -29.31 -1.78
CA ASP A 97 -8.34 -28.82 -3.07
C ASP A 97 -9.15 -27.61 -3.52
N VAL A 98 -8.46 -26.66 -4.16
CA VAL A 98 -9.01 -25.40 -4.64
C VAL A 98 -8.94 -25.34 -6.15
N ALA A 99 -10.10 -25.19 -6.78
CA ALA A 99 -10.24 -25.14 -8.24
C ALA A 99 -10.11 -23.72 -8.83
N GLN A 100 -10.31 -22.68 -8.03
CA GLN A 100 -10.29 -21.29 -8.48
C GLN A 100 -9.50 -20.42 -7.51
N ASP A 101 -8.75 -19.46 -8.05
CA ASP A 101 -8.11 -18.44 -7.24
C ASP A 101 -9.16 -17.64 -6.46
N SER A 102 -8.80 -17.19 -5.25
CA SER A 102 -9.51 -16.09 -4.61
C SER A 102 -9.52 -14.85 -5.51
N THR A 103 -10.50 -13.96 -5.34
CA THR A 103 -10.63 -12.77 -6.18
C THR A 103 -9.35 -11.91 -6.16
N VAL A 104 -8.72 -11.78 -4.99
CA VAL A 104 -7.46 -11.02 -4.83
C VAL A 104 -6.28 -11.69 -5.52
N VAL A 105 -6.14 -13.02 -5.42
CA VAL A 105 -5.07 -13.76 -6.11
C VAL A 105 -5.25 -13.70 -7.63
N ALA A 106 -6.48 -13.86 -8.12
CA ALA A 106 -6.80 -13.77 -9.54
C ALA A 106 -6.38 -12.42 -10.14
N LYS A 107 -6.68 -11.31 -9.45
CA LYS A 107 -6.27 -9.95 -9.88
C LYS A 107 -4.76 -9.78 -9.91
N LEU A 108 -4.06 -10.25 -8.87
CA LEU A 108 -2.59 -10.14 -8.80
C LEU A 108 -1.90 -10.97 -9.89
N ARG A 109 -2.36 -12.20 -10.14
CA ARG A 109 -1.87 -13.04 -11.25
C ARG A 109 -2.16 -12.42 -12.61
N ALA A 110 -3.37 -11.86 -12.80
CA ALA A 110 -3.71 -11.14 -14.04
C ALA A 110 -2.73 -9.98 -14.29
N ALA A 111 -2.35 -9.24 -13.24
CA ALA A 111 -1.35 -8.18 -13.26
C ALA A 111 0.11 -8.68 -13.40
N GLY A 112 0.34 -9.99 -13.50
CA GLY A 112 1.64 -10.57 -13.83
C GLY A 112 2.40 -11.19 -12.65
N ALA A 113 1.86 -11.13 -11.43
CA ALA A 113 2.53 -11.69 -10.25
C ALA A 113 2.51 -13.23 -10.26
N ILE A 114 3.54 -13.86 -9.68
CA ILE A 114 3.69 -15.32 -9.63
C ILE A 114 3.65 -15.79 -8.17
N VAL A 115 2.71 -16.68 -7.84
CA VAL A 115 2.61 -17.26 -6.49
C VAL A 115 3.78 -18.21 -6.26
N VAL A 116 4.51 -18.05 -5.15
CA VAL A 116 5.60 -18.97 -4.77
C VAL A 116 5.16 -20.09 -3.83
N GLY A 117 4.07 -19.89 -3.08
CA GLY A 117 3.51 -20.90 -2.19
C GLY A 117 2.51 -20.33 -1.20
N LYS A 118 1.89 -21.27 -0.46
CA LYS A 118 0.98 -21.02 0.65
C LYS A 118 1.76 -20.92 1.97
N THR A 119 1.70 -19.76 2.61
CA THR A 119 2.44 -19.47 3.85
C THR A 119 1.70 -19.92 5.10
N ASN A 120 2.48 -20.28 6.12
CA ASN A 120 1.96 -20.72 7.41
C ASN A 120 1.26 -19.59 8.18
N LEU A 121 0.40 -19.97 9.11
CA LEU A 121 -0.43 -19.10 9.92
C LEU A 121 -0.76 -19.71 11.28
N ASP A 122 -1.14 -18.88 12.27
CA ASP A 122 -1.90 -19.42 13.42
C ASP A 122 -3.19 -20.06 12.90
N GLN A 123 -3.50 -21.26 13.39
CA GLN A 123 -4.57 -22.10 12.88
C GLN A 123 -5.93 -21.38 12.88
N LEU A 124 -6.65 -21.53 11.76
CA LEU A 124 -7.91 -20.82 11.46
C LEU A 124 -7.80 -19.29 11.63
N ALA A 125 -6.61 -18.75 11.36
CA ALA A 125 -6.25 -17.34 11.55
C ALA A 125 -6.49 -16.82 12.98
N THR A 126 -6.43 -17.68 14.00
CA THR A 126 -6.76 -17.35 15.39
C THR A 126 -5.52 -17.17 16.27
N GLY A 127 -4.92 -15.99 16.20
CA GLY A 127 -3.76 -15.61 17.01
C GLY A 127 -3.07 -14.36 16.49
N LEU A 128 -2.18 -13.81 17.32
CA LEU A 128 -1.30 -12.68 17.00
C LEU A 128 0.18 -13.03 17.17
N ASN A 129 0.52 -14.31 17.33
CA ASN A 129 1.86 -14.74 17.75
C ASN A 129 2.58 -15.66 16.74
N GLY A 130 1.86 -16.47 15.95
CA GLY A 130 2.45 -17.35 14.93
C GLY A 130 2.86 -18.74 15.42
N THR A 131 2.67 -19.10 16.69
CA THR A 131 3.06 -20.40 17.25
C THR A 131 1.93 -21.43 17.27
N ARG A 132 0.69 -21.05 16.95
CA ARG A 132 -0.49 -21.93 17.02
C ARG A 132 -0.70 -22.68 15.72
N SER A 133 0.34 -23.34 15.22
CA SER A 133 0.29 -24.10 13.98
C SER A 133 0.90 -25.49 14.16
N PRO A 134 0.19 -26.57 13.75
CA PRO A 134 0.77 -27.90 13.73
C PRO A 134 1.88 -28.07 12.69
N TYR A 135 2.04 -27.09 11.77
CA TYR A 135 3.13 -27.05 10.78
C TYR A 135 4.43 -26.41 11.33
N GLY A 136 4.47 -26.10 12.62
CA GLY A 136 5.59 -25.44 13.29
C GLY A 136 5.39 -23.92 13.42
N ALA A 137 6.24 -23.30 14.25
CA ALA A 137 6.18 -21.88 14.57
C ALA A 137 7.25 -21.09 13.78
N PRO A 138 6.87 -20.27 12.78
CA PRO A 138 7.81 -19.38 12.12
C PRO A 138 8.41 -18.39 13.12
N ARG A 139 9.70 -18.09 12.97
CA ARG A 139 10.45 -17.25 13.92
C ARG A 139 10.63 -15.83 13.40
N SER A 140 10.92 -14.89 14.30
CA SER A 140 11.37 -13.55 13.88
C SER A 140 12.64 -13.67 13.03
N VAL A 141 12.70 -12.94 11.92
CA VAL A 141 13.88 -12.93 11.03
C VAL A 141 15.14 -12.36 11.66
N PHE A 142 15.01 -11.75 12.85
CA PHE A 142 16.12 -11.13 13.59
C PHE A 142 16.62 -11.99 14.75
N ASN A 143 15.78 -12.87 15.29
CA ASN A 143 16.16 -13.76 16.37
C ASN A 143 15.22 -14.98 16.40
N ALA A 144 15.79 -16.18 16.24
CA ALA A 144 15.05 -17.43 16.20
C ALA A 144 14.34 -17.77 17.53
N ASP A 145 14.77 -17.19 18.65
CA ASP A 145 14.12 -17.36 19.95
C ASP A 145 12.79 -16.60 20.05
N TYR A 146 12.55 -15.63 19.17
CA TYR A 146 11.38 -14.76 19.23
C TYR A 146 10.30 -15.16 18.25
N ILE A 147 9.05 -14.90 18.64
CA ILE A 147 7.89 -15.11 17.79
C ILE A 147 7.97 -14.25 16.52
N SER A 148 7.49 -14.78 15.39
CA SER A 148 7.31 -13.99 14.16
C SER A 148 6.15 -13.00 14.25
N GLY A 149 5.22 -13.21 15.19
CA GLY A 149 3.92 -12.58 15.18
C GLY A 149 2.95 -13.34 14.28
N GLY A 150 1.66 -13.14 14.50
CA GLY A 150 0.61 -13.85 13.78
C GLY A 150 -0.64 -12.99 13.56
N SER A 151 -1.71 -13.54 13.00
CA SER A 151 -1.78 -14.91 12.48
C SER A 151 -1.11 -15.08 11.13
N SER A 152 -0.72 -14.00 10.42
CA SER A 152 -0.05 -14.09 9.11
C SER A 152 1.47 -14.29 9.22
N SER A 153 1.89 -15.28 10.02
CA SER A 153 3.28 -15.50 10.43
C SER A 153 4.21 -15.78 9.24
N GLY A 154 3.91 -16.81 8.46
CA GLY A 154 4.72 -17.20 7.30
C GLY A 154 4.77 -16.11 6.22
N SER A 155 3.68 -15.36 6.02
CA SER A 155 3.61 -14.23 5.08
C SER A 155 4.62 -13.14 5.43
N ALA A 156 4.75 -12.78 6.70
CA ALA A 156 5.72 -11.79 7.15
C ALA A 156 7.16 -12.32 7.04
N VAL A 157 7.42 -13.55 7.49
CA VAL A 157 8.75 -14.17 7.41
C VAL A 157 9.23 -14.29 5.96
N ALA A 158 8.34 -14.67 5.04
CA ALA A 158 8.67 -14.82 3.62
C ALA A 158 9.15 -13.50 3.00
N VAL A 159 8.46 -12.38 3.26
CA VAL A 159 8.85 -11.07 2.70
C VAL A 159 10.11 -10.54 3.39
N ALA A 160 10.15 -10.57 4.72
CA ALA A 160 11.27 -10.02 5.47
C ALA A 160 12.59 -10.76 5.24
N SER A 161 12.53 -12.05 4.86
CA SER A 161 13.69 -12.87 4.52
C SER A 161 14.07 -12.82 3.04
N GLY A 162 13.34 -12.09 2.20
CA GLY A 162 13.59 -12.04 0.76
C GLY A 162 13.25 -13.34 0.02
N LEU A 163 12.24 -14.08 0.50
CA LEU A 163 11.67 -15.29 -0.12
C LEU A 163 10.46 -14.97 -1.01
N ALA A 164 9.94 -13.75 -0.92
CA ALA A 164 8.91 -13.18 -1.78
C ALA A 164 9.08 -11.65 -1.78
N SER A 165 8.55 -10.97 -2.80
CA SER A 165 8.64 -9.50 -2.89
C SER A 165 7.56 -8.81 -2.08
N PHE A 166 6.39 -9.43 -2.02
CA PHE A 166 5.28 -9.07 -1.16
C PHE A 166 4.53 -10.35 -0.76
N SER A 167 3.61 -10.23 0.19
CA SER A 167 2.73 -11.34 0.53
C SER A 167 1.34 -10.88 0.93
N LEU A 168 0.38 -11.78 0.75
CA LEU A 168 -0.96 -11.63 1.27
C LEU A 168 -1.06 -12.21 2.68
N GLY A 169 -1.75 -11.49 3.55
CA GLY A 169 -2.21 -11.94 4.86
C GLY A 169 -3.71 -11.72 5.02
N THR A 170 -4.20 -11.98 6.22
CA THR A 170 -5.52 -11.53 6.65
C THR A 170 -5.41 -10.83 7.98
N ASP A 171 -6.33 -9.92 8.28
CA ASP A 171 -6.41 -9.17 9.52
C ASP A 171 -7.85 -9.00 9.98
N THR A 172 -8.18 -9.63 11.09
CA THR A 172 -9.41 -9.41 11.86
C THR A 172 -9.15 -8.47 13.06
N ALA A 173 -8.01 -8.68 13.73
CA ALA A 173 -7.71 -8.10 15.04
C ALA A 173 -6.25 -7.61 15.17
N GLY A 174 -5.42 -7.76 14.14
CA GLY A 174 -4.00 -7.38 14.19
C GLY A 174 -3.09 -8.18 13.25
N SER A 175 -3.61 -9.22 12.61
CA SER A 175 -2.82 -10.23 11.89
C SER A 175 -2.11 -9.75 10.62
N GLY A 176 -2.40 -8.54 10.12
CA GLY A 176 -1.67 -7.87 9.04
C GLY A 176 -0.71 -6.78 9.54
N ARG A 177 -0.68 -6.53 10.86
CA ARG A 177 0.02 -5.42 11.51
C ARG A 177 1.10 -5.91 12.49
N VAL A 178 0.73 -6.77 13.44
CA VAL A 178 1.67 -7.31 14.45
C VAL A 178 2.88 -8.01 13.81
N PRO A 179 2.71 -8.92 12.82
CA PRO A 179 3.86 -9.54 12.15
C PRO A 179 4.72 -8.54 11.37
N ALA A 180 4.14 -7.42 10.90
CA ALA A 180 4.91 -6.40 10.18
C ALA A 180 5.91 -5.72 11.12
N ALA A 181 5.45 -5.33 12.31
CA ALA A 181 6.30 -4.71 13.33
C ALA A 181 7.44 -5.63 13.78
N PHE A 182 7.18 -6.92 13.96
CA PHE A 182 8.18 -7.89 14.45
C PHE A 182 9.21 -8.31 13.41
N ASN A 183 8.97 -7.99 12.13
CA ASN A 183 9.85 -8.37 11.02
C ASN A 183 10.29 -7.18 10.16
N ASN A 184 10.20 -5.94 10.68
CA ASN A 184 10.67 -4.73 10.00
C ASN A 184 10.03 -4.54 8.61
N LEU A 185 8.71 -4.75 8.52
CA LEU A 185 7.94 -4.64 7.27
C LEU A 185 6.90 -3.52 7.34
N VAL A 186 6.41 -3.16 6.17
CA VAL A 186 5.15 -2.42 6.03
C VAL A 186 3.99 -3.42 5.97
N GLY A 187 2.97 -3.20 6.81
CA GLY A 187 1.73 -3.96 6.82
C GLY A 187 0.55 -3.07 6.46
N ILE A 188 -0.04 -3.25 5.27
CA ILE A 188 -1.22 -2.51 4.83
C ILE A 188 -2.46 -3.31 5.20
N LYS A 189 -3.27 -2.74 6.10
CA LYS A 189 -4.62 -3.20 6.44
C LYS A 189 -5.66 -2.31 5.77
N PRO A 190 -6.19 -2.70 4.62
CA PRO A 190 -7.15 -1.89 3.89
C PRO A 190 -8.43 -1.68 4.69
N THR A 191 -9.20 -0.65 4.35
CA THR A 191 -10.58 -0.47 4.80
C THR A 191 -11.38 -1.77 4.61
N PRO A 192 -12.18 -2.22 5.60
CA PRO A 192 -12.98 -3.44 5.46
C PRO A 192 -13.86 -3.41 4.19
N GLY A 193 -13.86 -4.51 3.43
CA GLY A 193 -14.60 -4.62 2.17
C GLY A 193 -13.97 -3.95 0.95
N LEU A 194 -12.76 -3.36 1.07
CA LEU A 194 -12.05 -2.77 -0.08
C LEU A 194 -11.41 -3.84 -0.98
N LEU A 195 -10.85 -4.88 -0.36
CA LEU A 195 -10.39 -6.10 -1.01
C LEU A 195 -11.42 -7.20 -0.75
N SER A 196 -11.78 -7.95 -1.79
CA SER A 196 -12.70 -9.08 -1.68
C SER A 196 -12.13 -10.19 -0.80
N THR A 197 -12.99 -10.76 0.02
CA THR A 197 -12.74 -11.96 0.85
C THR A 197 -13.29 -13.23 0.21
N ARG A 198 -13.76 -13.18 -1.04
CA ARG A 198 -14.15 -14.38 -1.79
C ARG A 198 -12.93 -15.28 -2.02
N GLY A 199 -13.06 -16.55 -1.64
CA GLY A 199 -11.96 -17.52 -1.64
C GLY A 199 -11.02 -17.32 -0.45
N VAL A 200 -11.50 -16.74 0.66
CA VAL A 200 -10.77 -16.66 1.92
C VAL A 200 -11.56 -17.43 2.97
N VAL A 201 -10.89 -18.34 3.68
CA VAL A 201 -11.48 -19.09 4.79
C VAL A 201 -11.79 -18.10 5.92
N PRO A 202 -13.07 -17.95 6.32
CA PRO A 202 -13.48 -16.93 7.27
C PRO A 202 -12.99 -17.24 8.69
N ALA A 203 -12.58 -16.20 9.42
CA ALA A 203 -12.35 -16.24 10.86
C ALA A 203 -13.48 -15.51 11.60
N CYS A 204 -13.65 -14.22 11.35
CA CYS A 204 -14.83 -13.45 11.73
C CYS A 204 -15.32 -12.72 10.49
N ARG A 205 -16.23 -13.35 9.75
CA ARG A 205 -16.55 -12.95 8.36
C ARG A 205 -16.94 -11.47 8.25
N SER A 206 -17.66 -10.91 9.22
CA SER A 206 -18.04 -9.48 9.21
C SER A 206 -16.88 -8.49 9.40
N LEU A 207 -15.73 -8.96 9.88
CA LEU A 207 -14.57 -8.15 10.24
C LEU A 207 -13.34 -8.44 9.40
N ASP A 208 -13.29 -9.56 8.67
CA ASP A 208 -12.08 -10.02 8.00
C ASP A 208 -11.66 -9.09 6.86
N CYS A 209 -10.35 -8.80 6.80
CA CYS A 209 -9.72 -8.07 5.71
C CYS A 209 -8.57 -8.89 5.14
N VAL A 210 -8.44 -8.95 3.81
CA VAL A 210 -7.16 -9.32 3.18
C VAL A 210 -6.18 -8.16 3.39
N THR A 211 -4.93 -8.47 3.71
CA THR A 211 -3.86 -7.48 3.96
C THR A 211 -2.63 -7.76 3.12
N VAL A 212 -1.75 -6.77 3.02
CA VAL A 212 -0.50 -6.87 2.24
C VAL A 212 0.68 -6.61 3.18
N PHE A 213 1.70 -7.48 3.11
CA PHE A 213 3.03 -7.18 3.63
C PHE A 213 3.97 -6.81 2.49
N ALA A 214 4.74 -5.75 2.67
CA ALA A 214 5.70 -5.26 1.69
C ALA A 214 6.94 -4.67 2.36
N LEU A 215 7.98 -4.42 1.56
CA LEU A 215 9.24 -3.83 2.02
C LEU A 215 9.19 -2.30 2.08
N SER A 216 8.22 -1.66 1.41
CA SER A 216 8.01 -0.22 1.45
C SER A 216 6.53 0.12 1.39
N VAL A 217 6.19 1.36 1.77
CA VAL A 217 4.81 1.88 1.65
C VAL A 217 4.40 1.97 0.18
N SER A 218 5.34 2.32 -0.71
CA SER A 218 5.11 2.37 -2.15
C SER A 218 4.69 1.00 -2.72
N ASP A 219 5.46 -0.04 -2.40
CA ASP A 219 5.22 -1.40 -2.87
C ASP A 219 3.88 -1.94 -2.36
N GLY A 220 3.62 -1.75 -1.06
CA GLY A 220 2.36 -2.18 -0.47
C GLY A 220 1.16 -1.47 -1.11
N ALA A 221 1.27 -0.16 -1.37
CA ALA A 221 0.19 0.63 -1.96
C ALA A 221 -0.10 0.18 -3.39
N GLU A 222 0.94 -0.10 -4.17
CA GLU A 222 0.80 -0.63 -5.52
C GLU A 222 0.06 -1.98 -5.53
N VAL A 223 0.50 -2.93 -4.68
CA VAL A 223 -0.14 -4.25 -4.56
C VAL A 223 -1.58 -4.13 -4.09
N ARG A 224 -1.87 -3.29 -3.10
CA ARG A 224 -3.25 -3.04 -2.64
C ARG A 224 -4.13 -2.58 -3.79
N ARG A 225 -3.69 -1.61 -4.60
CA ARG A 225 -4.47 -1.07 -5.73
C ARG A 225 -4.77 -2.10 -6.80
N VAL A 226 -3.81 -3.00 -7.07
CA VAL A 226 -4.04 -4.12 -8.01
C VAL A 226 -5.10 -5.10 -7.47
N ALA A 227 -5.08 -5.38 -6.18
CA ALA A 227 -6.03 -6.32 -5.56
C ALA A 227 -7.41 -5.69 -5.26
N GLU A 228 -7.47 -4.38 -5.09
CA GLU A 228 -8.67 -3.61 -4.78
C GLU A 228 -9.75 -3.72 -5.87
N GLY A 229 -11.00 -3.62 -5.45
CA GLY A 229 -12.13 -3.41 -6.35
C GLY A 229 -13.32 -4.26 -5.98
N TYR A 230 -14.49 -3.65 -6.09
CA TYR A 230 -15.76 -4.23 -5.70
C TYR A 230 -16.03 -5.59 -6.36
N ASP A 231 -16.31 -6.59 -5.52
CA ASP A 231 -16.76 -7.92 -5.90
C ASP A 231 -18.23 -8.09 -5.48
N PRO A 232 -19.20 -8.15 -6.42
CA PRO A 232 -20.61 -8.34 -6.07
C PRO A 232 -20.92 -9.72 -5.47
N ALA A 233 -20.01 -10.69 -5.57
CA ALA A 233 -20.18 -12.02 -5.00
C ALA A 233 -19.68 -12.11 -3.54
N ASP A 234 -18.97 -11.09 -3.05
CA ASP A 234 -18.62 -10.96 -1.63
C ASP A 234 -19.64 -10.04 -0.93
N ILE A 235 -20.35 -10.60 0.05
CA ILE A 235 -21.41 -9.90 0.79
C ILE A 235 -20.90 -8.74 1.65
N TYR A 236 -19.60 -8.67 1.94
CA TYR A 236 -18.98 -7.58 2.71
C TYR A 236 -18.14 -6.64 1.85
N SER A 237 -18.03 -6.90 0.54
CA SER A 237 -17.36 -6.00 -0.40
C SER A 237 -18.15 -4.70 -0.55
N ARG A 238 -17.45 -3.55 -0.58
CA ARG A 238 -18.07 -2.21 -0.60
C ARG A 238 -17.69 -1.42 -1.84
N ARG A 239 -18.66 -0.71 -2.44
CA ARG A 239 -18.41 0.33 -3.45
C ARG A 239 -18.25 1.67 -2.76
N THR A 240 -17.20 2.40 -3.07
CA THR A 240 -16.98 3.76 -2.56
C THR A 240 -15.92 4.49 -3.37
N ALA A 241 -15.81 5.80 -3.16
CA ALA A 241 -14.67 6.58 -3.59
C ALA A 241 -13.67 6.77 -2.43
N PRO A 242 -12.37 6.98 -2.72
CA PRO A 242 -11.40 7.42 -1.73
C PRO A 242 -11.85 8.72 -1.05
N VAL A 243 -11.61 8.82 0.25
CA VAL A 243 -11.83 10.03 1.05
C VAL A 243 -10.47 10.65 1.34
N PRO A 244 -10.16 11.86 0.84
CA PRO A 244 -8.86 12.46 1.05
C PRO A 244 -8.67 12.87 2.52
N LEU A 245 -7.40 12.92 2.94
CA LEU A 245 -6.96 13.57 4.17
C LEU A 245 -6.37 14.96 3.86
N PRO A 246 -6.37 15.88 4.83
CA PRO A 246 -5.72 17.18 4.67
C PRO A 246 -4.25 17.03 4.25
N SER A 247 -3.84 17.69 3.17
CA SER A 247 -2.46 17.68 2.68
C SER A 247 -1.51 18.60 3.48
N ARG A 248 -2.08 19.49 4.30
CA ARG A 248 -1.38 20.38 5.23
C ARG A 248 -2.16 20.50 6.53
N GLY A 249 -1.46 20.74 7.63
CA GLY A 249 -2.09 20.90 8.94
C GLY A 249 -2.77 19.63 9.44
N LEU A 250 -2.27 18.46 9.03
CA LEU A 250 -2.78 17.16 9.48
C LEU A 250 -2.65 17.05 11.00
N ARG A 251 -3.75 16.67 11.66
CA ARG A 251 -3.78 16.44 13.11
C ARG A 251 -3.63 14.95 13.41
N VAL A 252 -2.60 14.60 14.14
CA VAL A 252 -2.25 13.21 14.48
C VAL A 252 -2.58 12.96 15.95
N GLY A 253 -3.53 12.06 16.19
CA GLY A 253 -3.89 11.58 17.51
C GLY A 253 -2.82 10.67 18.09
N ILE A 254 -2.34 10.98 19.29
CA ILE A 254 -1.38 10.15 20.04
C ILE A 254 -1.94 9.75 21.39
N LEU A 255 -1.44 8.65 21.95
CA LEU A 255 -1.84 8.19 23.27
C LEU A 255 -1.35 9.15 24.35
N LYS A 256 -2.24 9.49 25.30
CA LYS A 256 -1.88 10.10 26.58
C LYS A 256 -0.91 9.20 27.32
N ALA A 257 0.00 9.78 28.11
CA ALA A 257 0.99 9.01 28.86
C ALA A 257 0.38 7.87 29.71
N GLY A 258 -0.79 8.09 30.33
CA GLY A 258 -1.48 7.08 31.14
C GLY A 258 -2.16 5.94 30.36
N ASP A 259 -2.35 6.10 29.04
CA ASP A 259 -2.93 5.08 28.17
C ASP A 259 -1.86 4.22 27.46
N ARG A 260 -0.57 4.51 27.71
CA ARG A 260 0.58 3.82 27.12
C ARG A 260 0.96 2.58 27.91
N GLU A 261 0.31 1.47 27.61
CA GLU A 261 0.62 0.15 28.17
C GLU A 261 1.66 -0.58 27.31
N PHE A 262 2.78 -0.97 27.94
CA PHE A 262 3.88 -1.72 27.31
C PHE A 262 4.29 -2.97 28.12
N PHE A 263 3.57 -3.30 29.19
CA PHE A 263 3.78 -4.49 30.02
C PHE A 263 5.23 -4.64 30.53
N GLY A 264 5.88 -3.52 30.85
CA GLY A 264 7.27 -3.48 31.31
C GLY A 264 8.31 -3.36 30.20
N ASP A 265 7.90 -3.36 28.93
CA ASP A 265 8.81 -3.23 27.79
C ASP A 265 9.17 -1.76 27.50
N THR A 266 10.25 -1.29 28.12
CA THR A 266 10.72 0.10 28.00
C THR A 266 11.33 0.41 26.63
N GLU A 267 11.82 -0.58 25.90
CA GLU A 267 12.47 -0.35 24.60
C GLU A 267 11.43 -0.15 23.49
N THR A 268 10.32 -0.90 23.52
CA THR A 268 9.19 -0.66 22.62
C THR A 268 8.53 0.69 22.92
N ALA A 269 8.41 1.05 24.21
CA ALA A 269 7.93 2.37 24.62
C ALA A 269 8.81 3.50 24.07
N ARG A 270 10.14 3.39 24.21
CA ARG A 270 11.10 4.36 23.67
C ARG A 270 10.93 4.55 22.17
N LEU A 271 10.79 3.47 21.39
CA LEU A 271 10.61 3.57 19.94
C LEU A 271 9.29 4.25 19.54
N TYR A 272 8.23 4.10 20.33
CA TYR A 272 6.99 4.86 20.12
C TYR A 272 7.19 6.35 20.40
N ASP A 273 7.86 6.70 21.50
CA ASP A 273 8.18 8.09 21.84
C ASP A 273 9.04 8.76 20.76
N GLU A 274 10.03 8.04 20.23
CA GLU A 274 10.85 8.52 19.12
C GLU A 274 10.05 8.68 17.84
N ALA A 275 9.13 7.76 17.53
CA ALA A 275 8.25 7.91 16.37
C ALA A 275 7.37 9.16 16.47
N ILE A 276 6.85 9.47 17.66
CA ILE A 276 6.11 10.72 17.92
C ILE A 276 7.02 11.93 17.74
N ALA A 277 8.22 11.91 18.32
CA ALA A 277 9.17 13.04 18.27
C ALA A 277 9.68 13.37 16.86
N ARG A 278 9.59 12.42 15.91
CA ARG A 278 9.96 12.60 14.50
C ARG A 278 8.89 13.33 13.67
N LEU A 279 7.68 13.50 14.19
CA LEU A 279 6.59 14.17 13.49
C LEU A 279 6.69 15.70 13.61
N ASP A 280 6.37 16.40 12.53
CA ASP A 280 6.19 17.86 12.50
C ASP A 280 4.70 18.27 12.40
N GLU A 281 3.83 17.27 12.32
CA GLU A 281 2.38 17.37 12.27
C GLU A 281 1.81 17.87 13.60
N THR A 282 0.55 18.32 13.60
CA THR A 282 -0.10 18.76 14.84
C THR A 282 -0.47 17.55 15.69
N LEU A 283 0.27 17.33 16.78
CA LEU A 283 0.01 16.24 17.71
C LEU A 283 -1.12 16.59 18.68
N VAL A 284 -2.07 15.68 18.85
CA VAL A 284 -3.20 15.85 19.76
C VAL A 284 -3.33 14.60 20.62
N GLU A 285 -3.33 14.77 21.94
CA GLU A 285 -3.61 13.66 22.84
C GLU A 285 -5.10 13.28 22.78
N ILE A 286 -5.38 11.99 22.58
CA ILE A 286 -6.74 11.45 22.54
C ILE A 286 -7.05 10.68 23.82
N ASP A 287 -8.33 10.66 24.22
CA ASP A 287 -8.81 9.67 25.18
C ASP A 287 -8.95 8.32 24.48
N PHE A 288 -8.09 7.36 24.83
CA PHE A 288 -8.08 6.06 24.17
C PHE A 288 -9.16 5.09 24.71
N THR A 289 -9.89 5.48 25.75
CA THR A 289 -10.88 4.63 26.43
C THR A 289 -11.94 4.00 25.51
N PRO A 290 -12.65 4.73 24.63
CA PRO A 290 -13.67 4.10 23.77
C PRO A 290 -13.08 3.09 22.78
N PHE A 291 -11.84 3.29 22.33
CA PHE A 291 -11.12 2.36 21.46
C PHE A 291 -10.70 1.10 22.22
N ARG A 292 -10.14 1.26 23.43
CA ARG A 292 -9.78 0.15 24.33
C ARG A 292 -10.99 -0.69 24.74
N GLU A 293 -12.12 -0.07 25.07
CA GLU A 293 -13.35 -0.80 25.40
C GLU A 293 -13.90 -1.57 24.20
N THR A 294 -13.80 -1.00 23.00
CA THR A 294 -14.15 -1.71 21.75
C THR A 294 -13.21 -2.89 21.48
N ALA A 295 -11.91 -2.74 21.76
CA ALA A 295 -10.93 -3.82 21.66
C ALA A 295 -11.26 -5.00 22.60
N VAL A 296 -11.71 -4.70 23.82
CA VAL A 296 -12.18 -5.71 24.79
C VAL A 296 -13.46 -6.40 24.29
N LEU A 297 -14.37 -5.63 23.69
CA LEU A 297 -15.64 -6.12 23.18
C LEU A 297 -15.47 -7.19 22.08
N LEU A 298 -14.36 -7.20 21.33
CA LEU A 298 -14.09 -8.24 20.32
C LEU A 298 -14.08 -9.66 20.91
N TYR A 299 -13.46 -9.85 22.09
CA TYR A 299 -13.32 -11.16 22.73
C TYR A 299 -14.33 -11.37 23.87
N ASN A 300 -14.75 -10.31 24.55
CA ASN A 300 -15.74 -10.40 25.63
C ASN A 300 -17.19 -10.26 25.15
N GLY A 301 -17.38 -9.74 23.94
CA GLY A 301 -18.67 -9.61 23.26
C GLY A 301 -18.97 -10.80 22.34
N PRO A 302 -19.92 -10.64 21.41
CA PRO A 302 -20.48 -11.75 20.64
C PRO A 302 -19.65 -12.17 19.41
N TRP A 303 -18.64 -11.41 18.98
CA TRP A 303 -17.92 -11.68 17.73
C TRP A 303 -17.13 -12.99 17.71
N VAL A 304 -16.77 -13.53 18.88
CA VAL A 304 -16.17 -14.86 18.96
C VAL A 304 -17.11 -15.95 18.42
N ALA A 305 -18.44 -15.73 18.47
CA ALA A 305 -19.42 -16.64 17.89
C ALA A 305 -19.32 -16.73 16.35
N GLU A 306 -18.77 -15.72 15.66
CA GLU A 306 -18.50 -15.85 14.22
C GLU A 306 -17.41 -16.90 13.93
N ARG A 307 -16.44 -17.08 14.84
CA ARG A 307 -15.42 -18.14 14.70
C ARG A 307 -16.06 -19.51 14.84
N GLN A 308 -16.97 -19.65 15.79
CA GLN A 308 -17.76 -20.88 15.94
C GLN A 308 -18.61 -21.15 14.70
N ALA A 309 -19.37 -20.17 14.21
CA ALA A 309 -20.20 -20.31 13.03
C ALA A 309 -19.36 -20.66 11.77
N ALA A 310 -18.17 -20.09 11.63
CA ALA A 310 -17.21 -20.47 10.60
C ALA A 310 -16.73 -21.92 10.80
N PHE A 311 -16.32 -22.29 12.01
CA PHE A 311 -15.86 -23.63 12.33
C PHE A 311 -16.89 -24.73 12.04
N GLU A 312 -18.16 -24.51 12.39
CA GLU A 312 -19.25 -25.45 12.10
C GLU A 312 -19.39 -25.73 10.59
N SER A 313 -19.09 -24.75 9.74
CA SER A 313 -19.09 -24.92 8.29
C SER A 313 -17.93 -25.77 7.75
N PHE A 314 -16.85 -25.92 8.52
CA PHE A 314 -15.64 -26.64 8.10
C PHE A 314 -15.79 -28.16 8.17
N ARG A 315 -16.77 -28.67 8.94
CA ARG A 315 -17.06 -30.12 9.07
C ARG A 315 -15.86 -30.97 9.52
N ILE A 316 -15.03 -30.41 10.41
CA ILE A 316 -13.89 -31.09 11.04
C ILE A 316 -14.15 -31.30 12.54
N ALA A 317 -13.45 -32.26 13.15
CA ALA A 317 -13.56 -32.51 14.59
C ALA A 317 -12.83 -31.43 15.40
N GLU A 318 -13.38 -31.03 16.55
CA GLU A 318 -12.73 -30.07 17.46
C GLU A 318 -11.34 -30.51 17.93
N ALA A 319 -11.12 -31.82 18.04
CA ALA A 319 -9.84 -32.41 18.44
C ALA A 319 -8.72 -32.17 17.41
N ALA A 320 -9.05 -31.73 16.19
CA ALA A 320 -8.07 -31.32 15.19
C ALA A 320 -7.51 -29.91 15.44
N LEU A 321 -8.09 -29.16 16.39
CA LEU A 321 -7.68 -27.81 16.70
C LEU A 321 -6.52 -27.78 17.69
N ASP A 322 -5.63 -26.82 17.51
CA ASP A 322 -4.69 -26.37 18.53
C ASP A 322 -5.46 -26.05 19.83
N PRO A 323 -4.98 -26.45 21.02
CA PRO A 323 -5.73 -26.28 22.27
C PRO A 323 -6.14 -24.82 22.56
N SER A 324 -5.28 -23.86 22.25
CA SER A 324 -5.58 -22.44 22.46
C SER A 324 -6.60 -21.94 21.45
N VAL A 325 -6.47 -22.35 20.18
CA VAL A 325 -7.45 -22.04 19.13
C VAL A 325 -8.81 -22.63 19.46
N ARG A 326 -8.87 -23.89 19.89
CA ARG A 326 -10.12 -24.56 20.34
C ARG A 326 -10.78 -23.77 21.46
N MET A 327 -10.04 -23.44 22.52
CA MET A 327 -10.58 -22.69 23.65
C MET A 327 -11.17 -21.35 23.21
N ILE A 328 -10.49 -20.62 22.32
CA ILE A 328 -10.96 -19.33 21.82
C ILE A 328 -12.20 -19.50 20.93
N THR A 329 -12.19 -20.45 19.99
CA THR A 329 -13.32 -20.68 19.06
C THR A 329 -14.62 -20.98 19.80
N PHE A 330 -14.57 -21.70 20.93
CA PHE A 330 -15.74 -22.12 21.70
C PHE A 330 -16.01 -21.29 22.95
N SER A 331 -15.26 -20.22 23.22
CA SER A 331 -15.49 -19.37 24.41
C SER A 331 -16.81 -18.58 24.37
N GLY A 332 -17.46 -18.54 23.21
CA GLY A 332 -18.75 -17.90 22.99
C GLY A 332 -19.96 -18.84 22.89
N VAL A 333 -19.81 -20.14 23.18
CA VAL A 333 -20.87 -21.14 22.94
C VAL A 333 -22.19 -20.83 23.65
N ASP A 334 -22.13 -20.20 24.82
CA ASP A 334 -23.31 -19.85 25.63
C ASP A 334 -23.93 -18.49 25.27
N ARG A 335 -23.42 -17.79 24.24
CA ARG A 335 -23.91 -16.46 23.86
C ARG A 335 -25.22 -16.59 23.09
N SER A 336 -26.26 -15.97 23.62
CA SER A 336 -27.57 -15.92 22.98
C SER A 336 -27.62 -14.90 21.83
N ALA A 337 -28.63 -14.99 20.97
CA ALA A 337 -28.92 -13.94 19.99
C ALA A 337 -29.16 -12.57 20.65
N ALA A 338 -29.77 -12.55 21.85
CA ALA A 338 -29.94 -11.30 22.60
C ALA A 338 -28.59 -10.71 23.05
N ASP A 339 -27.61 -11.55 23.40
CA ASP A 339 -26.25 -11.11 23.73
C ASP A 339 -25.56 -10.53 22.49
N ALA A 340 -25.79 -11.13 21.32
CA ALA A 340 -25.31 -10.61 20.05
C ALA A 340 -25.84 -9.20 19.77
N PHE A 341 -27.15 -9.00 19.86
CA PHE A 341 -27.73 -7.67 19.66
C PHE A 341 -27.29 -6.64 20.71
N ARG A 342 -27.15 -7.04 21.98
CA ARG A 342 -26.62 -6.15 23.03
C ARG A 342 -25.17 -5.72 22.74
N GLY A 343 -24.32 -6.65 22.28
CA GLY A 343 -22.97 -6.32 21.85
C GLY A 343 -22.93 -5.37 20.66
N LEU A 344 -23.86 -5.50 19.70
CA LEU A 344 -24.00 -4.55 18.59
C LEU A 344 -24.41 -3.16 19.09
N TYR A 345 -25.36 -3.06 20.02
CA TYR A 345 -25.77 -1.78 20.60
C TYR A 345 -24.65 -1.12 21.39
N GLU A 346 -23.88 -1.90 22.14
CA GLU A 346 -22.70 -1.44 22.86
C GLU A 346 -21.63 -0.90 21.91
N LEU A 347 -21.36 -1.61 20.79
CA LEU A 347 -20.44 -1.13 19.77
C LEU A 347 -20.88 0.23 19.19
N GLU A 348 -22.16 0.41 18.89
CA GLU A 348 -22.66 1.70 18.36
C GLU A 348 -22.54 2.83 19.40
N ALA A 349 -22.75 2.54 20.68
CA ALA A 349 -22.50 3.50 21.76
C ALA A 349 -21.02 3.88 21.87
N LEU A 350 -20.11 2.90 21.71
CA LEU A 350 -18.67 3.13 21.71
C LEU A 350 -18.20 3.92 20.48
N LYS A 351 -18.76 3.65 19.30
CA LYS A 351 -18.51 4.45 18.08
C LYS A 351 -18.92 5.90 18.28
N ARG A 352 -20.09 6.16 18.87
CA ARG A 352 -20.55 7.53 19.17
C ARG A 352 -19.59 8.27 20.12
N ARG A 353 -19.01 7.58 21.10
CA ARG A 353 -17.98 8.15 21.98
C ARG A 353 -16.68 8.41 21.22
N ALA A 354 -16.25 7.48 20.37
CA ALA A 354 -15.06 7.63 19.54
C ALA A 354 -15.17 8.79 18.54
N GLU A 355 -16.37 9.14 18.06
CA GLU A 355 -16.59 10.31 17.18
C GLU A 355 -16.09 11.62 17.82
N ALA A 356 -16.22 11.77 19.14
CA ALA A 356 -15.75 12.95 19.84
C ALA A 356 -14.21 13.08 19.80
N GLU A 357 -13.49 11.95 19.82
CA GLU A 357 -12.04 11.93 19.67
C GLU A 357 -11.65 12.13 18.20
N TRP A 358 -12.35 11.49 17.26
CA TRP A 358 -12.16 11.71 15.81
C TRP A 358 -12.44 13.14 15.36
N ALA A 359 -13.25 13.93 16.08
CA ALA A 359 -13.42 15.34 15.75
C ALA A 359 -12.12 16.16 15.98
N LYS A 360 -11.26 15.70 16.88
CA LYS A 360 -10.01 16.38 17.27
C LYS A 360 -8.84 16.07 16.34
N VAL A 361 -8.90 14.96 15.61
CA VAL A 361 -7.78 14.40 14.84
C VAL A 361 -8.21 13.94 13.46
N ASP A 362 -7.26 13.83 12.54
CA ASP A 362 -7.51 13.32 11.20
C ASP A 362 -7.09 11.85 11.07
N VAL A 363 -6.03 11.47 11.80
CA VAL A 363 -5.47 10.11 11.90
C VAL A 363 -5.02 9.84 13.34
N MET A 364 -4.79 8.57 13.70
CA MET A 364 -4.12 8.20 14.95
C MET A 364 -2.79 7.51 14.69
N LEU A 365 -1.80 7.73 15.55
CA LEU A 365 -0.53 6.99 15.60
C LEU A 365 -0.47 6.16 16.89
N LEU A 366 -0.44 4.84 16.75
CA LEU A 366 -0.45 3.90 17.86
C LEU A 366 0.78 2.99 17.80
N PRO A 367 1.27 2.47 18.93
CA PRO A 367 2.18 1.32 18.89
C PRO A 367 1.50 0.17 18.14
N THR A 368 2.22 -0.53 17.25
CA THR A 368 1.62 -1.67 16.54
C THR A 368 1.32 -2.83 17.48
N ALA A 369 2.24 -3.09 18.41
CA ALA A 369 2.09 -4.02 19.51
C ALA A 369 2.85 -3.46 20.73
N PRO A 370 2.42 -3.75 21.97
CA PRO A 370 3.06 -3.22 23.18
C PRO A 370 4.40 -3.88 23.51
N THR A 371 4.66 -5.09 23.01
CA THR A 371 5.86 -5.86 23.30
C THR A 371 6.00 -6.99 22.28
N THR A 372 7.13 -7.69 22.29
CA THR A 372 7.32 -8.99 21.65
C THR A 372 7.72 -10.04 22.71
N TYR A 373 7.64 -11.33 22.38
CA TYR A 373 7.91 -12.42 23.31
C TYR A 373 8.82 -13.47 22.70
N ARG A 374 9.57 -14.16 23.56
CA ARG A 374 10.22 -15.40 23.16
C ARG A 374 9.18 -16.49 22.91
N VAL A 375 9.52 -17.47 22.08
CA VAL A 375 8.64 -18.59 21.74
C VAL A 375 8.35 -19.45 22.97
N ASP A 376 9.33 -19.68 23.84
CA ASP A 376 9.16 -20.44 25.09
C ASP A 376 8.18 -19.75 26.05
N GLU A 377 8.30 -18.45 26.24
CA GLU A 377 7.36 -17.63 27.02
C GLU A 377 5.94 -17.71 26.43
N MET A 378 5.80 -17.52 25.12
CA MET A 378 4.51 -17.60 24.43
C MET A 378 3.86 -18.97 24.59
N LEU A 379 4.62 -20.06 24.51
CA LEU A 379 4.09 -21.41 24.71
C LEU A 379 3.72 -21.69 26.18
N ALA A 380 4.38 -21.04 27.14
CA ALA A 380 4.08 -21.19 28.56
C ALA A 380 2.79 -20.44 28.98
N ASP A 381 2.48 -19.30 28.35
CA ASP A 381 1.25 -18.52 28.62
C ASP A 381 0.60 -18.02 27.31
N PRO A 382 0.05 -18.94 26.49
CA PRO A 382 -0.35 -18.66 25.10
C PRO A 382 -1.59 -17.78 24.97
N ILE A 383 -2.32 -17.55 26.06
CA ILE A 383 -3.57 -16.79 26.05
C ILE A 383 -3.32 -15.37 26.52
N THR A 384 -2.70 -15.19 27.70
CA THR A 384 -2.48 -13.86 28.26
C THR A 384 -1.51 -13.06 27.39
N LEU A 385 -0.38 -13.67 27.00
CA LEU A 385 0.62 -12.98 26.20
C LEU A 385 0.09 -12.61 24.82
N ASN A 386 -0.70 -13.49 24.19
CA ASN A 386 -1.38 -13.16 22.94
C ASN A 386 -2.39 -12.02 23.10
N SER A 387 -3.18 -12.00 24.17
CA SER A 387 -4.14 -10.92 24.42
C SER A 387 -3.45 -9.56 24.57
N ARG A 388 -2.27 -9.52 25.20
CA ARG A 388 -1.45 -8.30 25.29
C ARG A 388 -1.07 -7.77 23.90
N LEU A 389 -0.71 -8.63 22.95
CA LEU A 389 -0.36 -8.21 21.58
C LEU A 389 -1.52 -7.47 20.87
N GLY A 390 -2.77 -7.75 21.27
CA GLY A 390 -3.97 -7.13 20.70
C GLY A 390 -4.36 -5.75 21.24
N THR A 391 -3.60 -5.22 22.21
CA THR A 391 -3.94 -3.99 22.96
C THR A 391 -4.29 -2.80 22.06
N TYR A 392 -3.55 -2.62 20.96
CA TYR A 392 -3.70 -1.49 20.06
C TYR A 392 -4.32 -1.84 18.70
N THR A 393 -4.76 -3.09 18.50
CA THR A 393 -5.16 -3.57 17.18
C THR A 393 -6.60 -4.05 17.08
N ASN A 394 -7.16 -4.60 18.17
CA ASN A 394 -8.43 -5.34 18.17
C ASN A 394 -9.66 -4.49 17.80
N PHE A 395 -9.63 -3.16 17.98
CA PHE A 395 -10.78 -2.30 17.73
C PHE A 395 -10.94 -1.88 16.26
N PHE A 396 -9.90 -2.03 15.43
CA PHE A 396 -9.84 -1.41 14.09
C PHE A 396 -11.04 -1.81 13.22
N ASN A 397 -11.29 -3.10 13.04
CA ASN A 397 -12.31 -3.56 12.10
C ASN A 397 -13.73 -3.35 12.64
N LEU A 398 -13.93 -3.48 13.97
CA LEU A 398 -15.19 -3.13 14.63
C LEU A 398 -15.58 -1.66 14.39
N MET A 399 -14.58 -0.77 14.34
CA MET A 399 -14.76 0.64 14.04
C MET A 399 -14.66 0.99 12.54
N GLY A 400 -14.50 0.00 11.65
CA GLY A 400 -14.41 0.23 10.22
C GLY A 400 -13.16 1.00 9.77
N LEU A 401 -12.05 0.89 10.50
CA LEU A 401 -10.82 1.64 10.24
C LEU A 401 -9.94 0.96 9.19
N SER A 402 -9.15 1.75 8.47
CA SER A 402 -7.97 1.31 7.75
C SER A 402 -6.72 1.54 8.59
N GLY A 403 -5.61 0.90 8.23
CA GLY A 403 -4.34 1.20 8.85
C GLY A 403 -3.11 0.76 8.08
N ILE A 404 -1.99 1.42 8.38
CA ILE A 404 -0.67 1.09 7.84
C ILE A 404 0.30 0.94 8.99
N ALA A 405 0.75 -0.29 9.24
CA ALA A 405 1.85 -0.57 10.15
C ALA A 405 3.17 -0.29 9.42
N VAL A 406 4.05 0.50 10.04
CA VAL A 406 5.40 0.77 9.54
C VAL A 406 6.44 0.54 10.63
N PRO A 407 7.69 0.20 10.26
CA PRO A 407 8.78 0.12 11.22
C PRO A 407 9.04 1.46 11.91
N ALA A 408 9.36 1.41 13.20
CA ALA A 408 9.70 2.59 14.02
C ALA A 408 11.16 2.59 14.48
N GLY A 409 11.91 1.52 14.19
CA GLY A 409 13.33 1.38 14.51
C GLY A 409 13.63 0.04 15.18
N PHE A 410 14.81 -0.03 15.78
CA PHE A 410 15.30 -1.22 16.49
C PHE A 410 15.57 -0.93 17.96
N ARG A 411 15.26 -1.93 18.77
CA ARG A 411 15.57 -1.99 20.19
C ARG A 411 17.06 -2.27 20.39
N ALA A 412 17.57 -2.02 21.60
CA ALA A 412 18.97 -2.33 21.94
C ALA A 412 19.33 -3.82 21.78
N ASP A 413 18.36 -4.73 21.95
CA ASP A 413 18.52 -6.18 21.75
C ASP A 413 18.49 -6.62 20.27
N GLY A 414 18.34 -5.68 19.34
CA GLY A 414 18.35 -5.92 17.90
C GLY A 414 17.01 -6.37 17.32
N LEU A 415 15.92 -6.38 18.09
CA LEU A 415 14.57 -6.65 17.57
C LEU A 415 13.89 -5.37 17.08
N PRO A 416 13.07 -5.44 16.01
CA PRO A 416 12.32 -4.29 15.54
C PRO A 416 11.06 -4.05 16.38
N ALA A 417 10.58 -2.81 16.39
CA ALA A 417 9.21 -2.48 16.76
C ALA A 417 8.63 -1.48 15.74
N GLY A 418 7.31 -1.33 15.75
CA GLY A 418 6.61 -0.53 14.77
C GLY A 418 5.47 0.28 15.34
N VAL A 419 5.00 1.23 14.54
CA VAL A 419 3.81 2.03 14.79
C VAL A 419 2.78 1.77 13.69
N THR A 420 1.51 1.87 14.04
CA THR A 420 0.40 1.76 13.09
C THR A 420 -0.33 3.09 13.02
N LEU A 421 -0.43 3.64 11.81
CA LEU A 421 -1.36 4.72 11.52
C LEU A 421 -2.76 4.16 11.33
N ALA A 422 -3.75 4.79 11.94
CA ALA A 422 -5.16 4.46 11.77
C ALA A 422 -5.93 5.63 11.15
N ALA A 423 -6.81 5.33 10.20
CA ALA A 423 -7.74 6.30 9.62
C ALA A 423 -9.13 5.70 9.47
N ARG A 424 -10.12 6.57 9.23
CA ARG A 424 -11.50 6.13 8.99
C ARG A 424 -11.60 5.44 7.63
N SER A 425 -12.69 4.69 7.43
CA SER A 425 -12.96 4.01 6.16
C SER A 425 -12.70 4.90 4.95
N PHE A 426 -12.00 4.32 3.97
CA PHE A 426 -11.70 4.88 2.65
C PHE A 426 -10.67 6.01 2.64
N GLN A 427 -9.99 6.26 3.76
CA GLN A 427 -8.86 7.20 3.85
C GLN A 427 -7.50 6.51 3.64
N ASP A 428 -7.48 5.30 3.06
CA ASP A 428 -6.30 4.46 2.85
C ASP A 428 -5.17 5.18 2.11
N ASP A 429 -5.48 5.86 1.01
CA ASP A 429 -4.48 6.63 0.24
C ASP A 429 -3.96 7.86 0.99
N GLY A 430 -4.79 8.46 1.84
CA GLY A 430 -4.40 9.59 2.68
C GLY A 430 -3.36 9.22 3.74
N LEU A 431 -3.30 7.94 4.16
CA LEU A 431 -2.30 7.46 5.13
C LEU A 431 -0.90 7.33 4.54
N LEU A 432 -0.80 7.14 3.22
CA LEU A 432 0.46 6.78 2.55
C LEU A 432 1.59 7.79 2.77
N PRO A 433 1.38 9.12 2.63
CA PRO A 433 2.49 10.07 2.77
C PRO A 433 3.07 10.07 4.18
N LEU A 434 2.23 10.04 5.22
CA LEU A 434 2.69 10.02 6.61
C LEU A 434 3.34 8.68 6.98
N ALA A 435 2.81 7.57 6.48
CA ALA A 435 3.41 6.25 6.67
C ALA A 435 4.81 6.17 6.04
N ASP A 436 4.96 6.63 4.80
CA ASP A 436 6.24 6.63 4.09
C ASP A 436 7.26 7.54 4.77
N LYS A 437 6.83 8.75 5.21
CA LYS A 437 7.65 9.66 6.01
C LYS A 437 8.16 9.00 7.30
N LEU A 438 7.26 8.40 8.09
CA LEU A 438 7.64 7.70 9.33
C LEU A 438 8.63 6.57 9.09
N HIS A 439 8.39 5.74 8.07
CA HIS A 439 9.29 4.63 7.72
C HIS A 439 10.68 5.13 7.32
N ARG A 440 10.77 6.19 6.49
CA ARG A 440 12.06 6.81 6.12
C ARG A 440 12.77 7.41 7.32
N LEU A 441 12.06 8.14 8.18
CA LEU A 441 12.64 8.78 9.36
C LEU A 441 13.11 7.78 10.42
N ALA A 442 12.56 6.56 10.44
CA ALA A 442 13.05 5.48 11.29
C ALA A 442 14.44 4.97 10.89
N ALA A 443 14.88 5.24 9.64
CA ALA A 443 16.21 4.91 9.13
C ALA A 443 16.64 3.45 9.37
N CYS A 444 15.70 2.51 9.23
CA CYS A 444 15.86 1.12 9.62
C CYS A 444 15.73 0.12 8.46
N GLY A 445 15.81 0.61 7.21
CA GLY A 445 15.68 -0.21 6.00
C GLY A 445 14.37 -0.98 5.95
N ALA A 446 14.41 -2.20 5.43
CA ALA A 446 13.25 -3.06 5.27
C ALA A 446 13.60 -4.55 5.36
N GLY A 447 12.71 -5.33 5.99
CA GLY A 447 12.97 -6.74 6.27
C GLY A 447 14.31 -6.91 7.00
N ARG A 448 15.03 -7.99 6.67
CA ARG A 448 16.36 -8.26 7.24
C ARG A 448 17.46 -7.28 6.78
N ASP A 449 17.24 -6.51 5.72
CA ASP A 449 18.20 -5.53 5.23
C ASP A 449 17.95 -4.14 5.84
N ARG A 450 18.68 -3.85 6.91
CA ARG A 450 18.56 -2.59 7.67
C ARG A 450 19.14 -1.38 6.94
N GLY A 451 19.89 -1.59 5.86
CA GLY A 451 20.49 -0.54 5.03
C GLY A 451 19.74 -0.30 3.72
N ALA A 452 18.67 -1.05 3.45
CA ALA A 452 17.92 -0.95 2.21
C ALA A 452 17.37 0.46 1.98
N ALA A 453 17.55 0.96 0.75
CA ALA A 453 16.90 2.18 0.31
C ALA A 453 15.41 1.91 0.08
N LEU A 454 14.54 2.77 0.60
CA LEU A 454 13.09 2.62 0.44
C LEU A 454 12.64 3.19 -0.91
N ALA A 455 11.93 2.38 -1.70
CA ALA A 455 11.35 2.79 -2.97
C ALA A 455 10.54 4.09 -2.85
N GLN A 456 10.67 4.99 -3.82
CA GLN A 456 9.98 6.28 -3.79
C GLN A 456 8.46 6.06 -3.79
N LEU A 457 7.74 6.76 -2.91
CA LEU A 457 6.28 6.68 -2.87
C LEU A 457 5.67 7.23 -4.16
N SER A 458 4.96 6.36 -4.86
CA SER A 458 4.11 6.73 -6.01
C SER A 458 2.67 6.86 -5.53
N LEU A 459 2.24 8.10 -5.30
CA LEU A 459 0.82 8.40 -5.15
C LEU A 459 0.16 8.32 -6.54
N PRO A 460 -1.06 7.79 -6.63
CA PRO A 460 -1.81 7.88 -7.85
C PRO A 460 -2.02 9.37 -8.06
N THR A 461 -1.50 9.91 -9.16
CA THR A 461 -2.23 10.97 -9.86
C THR A 461 -3.64 10.44 -9.97
N GLU A 462 -4.62 11.13 -9.40
CA GLU A 462 -6.02 10.75 -9.56
C GLU A 462 -6.23 10.33 -11.01
N ALA A 463 -7.03 9.28 -11.26
CA ALA A 463 -7.64 9.08 -12.57
C ALA A 463 -8.68 10.20 -12.83
N GLY A 464 -8.32 11.43 -12.47
CA GLY A 464 -9.00 12.67 -12.71
C GLY A 464 -8.63 13.16 -14.11
N GLU A 465 -9.53 13.97 -14.62
CA GLU A 465 -9.40 14.72 -15.86
C GLU A 465 -7.98 15.34 -15.96
N ARG A 466 -7.18 14.85 -16.90
CA ARG A 466 -5.89 15.49 -17.21
C ARG A 466 -6.16 16.76 -18.02
N LEU A 467 -5.46 17.83 -17.71
CA LEU A 467 -5.58 19.09 -18.46
C LEU A 467 -4.50 19.16 -19.53
N GLU A 468 -4.90 19.53 -20.74
CA GLU A 468 -3.99 19.76 -21.86
C GLU A 468 -3.51 21.21 -21.90
N LEU A 469 -2.21 21.39 -22.12
CA LEU A 469 -1.52 22.66 -22.24
C LEU A 469 -0.64 22.69 -23.50
N ALA A 470 -0.89 23.63 -24.41
CA ALA A 470 -0.02 23.92 -25.53
C ALA A 470 1.13 24.85 -25.13
N VAL A 471 2.35 24.41 -25.43
CA VAL A 471 3.59 25.18 -25.27
C VAL A 471 4.20 25.49 -26.63
N VAL A 472 4.77 26.68 -26.76
CA VAL A 472 5.23 27.26 -28.05
C VAL A 472 6.70 27.70 -28.03
N GLY A 473 7.37 27.56 -26.88
CA GLY A 473 8.66 28.22 -26.64
C GLY A 473 9.65 27.40 -25.81
N ALA A 474 10.18 28.03 -24.76
CA ALA A 474 11.24 27.46 -23.93
C ALA A 474 10.88 26.12 -23.26
N HIS A 475 9.59 25.77 -23.20
CA HIS A 475 9.10 24.50 -22.66
C HIS A 475 8.93 23.38 -23.70
N LEU A 476 9.15 23.62 -25.00
CA LEU A 476 9.14 22.57 -26.02
C LEU A 476 10.20 21.49 -25.72
N SER A 477 9.97 20.25 -26.14
CA SER A 477 10.88 19.10 -25.88
C SER A 477 12.35 19.43 -26.19
N GLY A 478 13.25 19.32 -25.22
CA GLY A 478 14.68 19.65 -25.41
C GLY A 478 15.02 21.14 -25.49
N MET A 479 14.08 22.03 -25.17
CA MET A 479 14.37 23.46 -24.88
C MET A 479 14.66 23.67 -23.39
N VAL A 480 15.23 24.83 -23.07
CA VAL A 480 15.85 25.13 -21.77
C VAL A 480 14.94 25.05 -20.54
N LEU A 481 13.61 25.12 -20.69
CA LEU A 481 12.64 24.99 -19.59
C LEU A 481 11.78 23.72 -19.69
N ASN A 482 12.09 22.79 -20.59
CA ASN A 482 11.29 21.57 -20.72
C ASN A 482 11.29 20.71 -19.44
N ASP A 483 12.37 20.74 -18.67
CA ASP A 483 12.48 20.04 -17.39
C ASP A 483 11.45 20.49 -16.35
N GLU A 484 10.92 21.71 -16.44
CA GLU A 484 9.84 22.19 -15.56
C GLU A 484 8.52 21.41 -15.79
N LEU A 485 8.28 20.91 -17.01
CA LEU A 485 7.15 20.03 -17.31
C LEU A 485 7.46 18.59 -16.90
N LEU A 486 8.64 18.07 -17.27
CA LEU A 486 9.02 16.68 -17.02
C LEU A 486 9.13 16.38 -15.51
N SER A 487 9.73 17.28 -14.73
CA SER A 487 9.87 17.13 -13.28
C SER A 487 8.53 17.09 -12.53
N GLN A 488 7.44 17.53 -13.17
CA GLN A 488 6.08 17.52 -12.62
C GLN A 488 5.21 16.40 -13.20
N GLY A 489 5.79 15.44 -13.94
CA GLY A 489 5.06 14.30 -14.50
C GLY A 489 4.13 14.66 -15.67
N ALA A 490 4.41 15.76 -16.37
CA ALA A 490 3.70 16.07 -17.62
C ALA A 490 4.14 15.11 -18.73
N THR A 491 3.19 14.73 -19.60
CA THR A 491 3.44 13.82 -20.73
C THR A 491 3.11 14.50 -22.05
N LEU A 492 3.97 14.36 -23.05
CA LEU A 492 3.71 14.87 -24.39
C LEU A 492 2.56 14.10 -25.04
N VAL A 493 1.54 14.82 -25.50
CA VAL A 493 0.35 14.28 -26.17
C VAL A 493 0.52 14.35 -27.69
N ALA A 494 0.88 15.54 -28.20
CA ALA A 494 0.96 15.76 -29.63
C ALA A 494 1.97 16.86 -29.99
N ARG A 495 2.49 16.80 -31.21
CA ARG A 495 3.22 17.89 -31.87
C ARG A 495 2.35 18.38 -33.03
N THR A 496 2.04 19.66 -33.09
CA THR A 496 1.11 20.22 -34.07
C THR A 496 1.40 21.71 -34.31
N LYS A 497 0.50 22.40 -35.01
CA LYS A 497 0.56 23.84 -35.25
C LYS A 497 -0.72 24.55 -34.84
N THR A 498 -0.59 25.84 -34.59
CA THR A 498 -1.74 26.75 -34.55
C THR A 498 -2.36 26.90 -35.93
N THR A 499 -3.56 27.47 -36.00
CA THR A 499 -4.08 28.06 -37.25
C THR A 499 -3.19 29.22 -37.75
N GLY A 500 -3.37 29.62 -39.01
CA GLY A 500 -2.55 30.64 -39.68
C GLY A 500 -2.70 32.07 -39.14
N ASP A 501 -3.68 32.31 -38.26
CA ASP A 501 -4.00 33.63 -37.70
C ASP A 501 -3.22 33.95 -36.40
N TYR A 502 -1.99 33.42 -36.26
CA TYR A 502 -1.12 33.66 -35.11
C TYR A 502 0.24 34.23 -35.53
N ARG A 503 0.79 35.10 -34.68
CA ARG A 503 2.15 35.65 -34.80
C ARG A 503 2.98 35.26 -33.59
N LEU A 504 4.28 35.10 -33.81
CA LEU A 504 5.26 34.76 -32.78
C LEU A 504 6.30 35.88 -32.68
N PHE A 505 6.56 36.36 -31.47
CA PHE A 505 7.50 37.46 -31.20
C PHE A 505 8.58 37.03 -30.22
N LEU A 506 9.79 37.58 -30.35
CA LEU A 506 10.86 37.41 -29.37
C LEU A 506 10.69 38.42 -28.23
N LEU A 507 10.42 37.95 -27.01
CA LEU A 507 10.24 38.81 -25.85
C LEU A 507 11.57 39.10 -25.14
N PRO A 508 11.73 40.31 -24.56
CA PRO A 508 12.94 40.72 -23.83
C PRO A 508 12.99 40.09 -22.42
N THR A 509 13.01 38.77 -22.34
CA THR A 509 13.00 37.98 -21.09
C THR A 509 14.31 37.23 -20.87
N LYS A 510 14.57 36.81 -19.61
CA LYS A 510 15.68 35.92 -19.26
C LYS A 510 15.15 34.66 -18.53
N PRO A 511 15.37 33.45 -19.05
CA PRO A 511 15.89 33.14 -20.39
C PRO A 511 14.97 33.71 -21.49
N ALA A 512 15.48 33.80 -22.73
CA ALA A 512 14.69 34.29 -23.86
C ALA A 512 13.47 33.38 -24.11
N LYS A 513 12.29 34.00 -24.26
CA LYS A 513 11.02 33.32 -24.47
C LYS A 513 10.27 33.96 -25.65
N PRO A 514 9.52 33.17 -26.42
CA PRO A 514 8.61 33.74 -27.40
C PRO A 514 7.28 34.16 -26.76
N GLY A 515 6.62 35.14 -27.39
CA GLY A 515 5.24 35.53 -27.13
C GLY A 515 4.37 35.21 -28.33
N LEU A 516 3.39 34.33 -28.14
CA LEU A 516 2.41 33.97 -29.15
C LEU A 516 1.19 34.89 -29.00
N VAL A 517 0.75 35.50 -30.11
CA VAL A 517 -0.40 36.42 -30.11
C VAL A 517 -1.33 36.10 -31.27
N HIS A 518 -2.63 36.10 -30.99
CA HIS A 518 -3.68 35.95 -31.99
C HIS A 518 -3.78 37.23 -32.83
N ALA A 519 -3.71 37.09 -34.14
CA ALA A 519 -3.74 38.17 -35.12
C ALA A 519 -4.87 37.92 -36.13
N PRO A 520 -6.12 38.30 -35.80
CA PRO A 520 -7.28 38.07 -36.65
C PRO A 520 -7.08 38.61 -38.07
N GLY A 521 -7.40 37.79 -39.08
CA GLY A 521 -7.29 38.16 -40.50
C GLY A 521 -5.92 37.91 -41.13
N LEU A 522 -4.94 37.41 -40.36
CA LEU A 522 -3.69 36.90 -40.91
C LEU A 522 -3.90 35.51 -41.53
N ASP A 523 -3.34 35.31 -42.73
CA ASP A 523 -3.27 34.01 -43.40
C ASP A 523 -1.80 33.55 -43.44
N GLY A 524 -1.32 33.06 -42.30
CA GLY A 524 0.06 32.62 -42.07
C GLY A 524 0.24 31.10 -42.10
N ILE A 525 1.48 30.65 -41.89
CA ILE A 525 1.89 29.24 -41.99
C ILE A 525 1.59 28.37 -40.74
N GLY A 526 0.95 28.96 -39.73
CA GLY A 526 0.79 28.38 -38.39
C GLY A 526 2.10 28.33 -37.60
N ILE A 527 2.01 28.32 -36.27
CA ILE A 527 3.18 28.26 -35.38
C ILE A 527 3.28 26.88 -34.74
N GLU A 528 4.46 26.27 -34.78
CA GLU A 528 4.78 24.99 -34.12
C GLU A 528 4.51 25.07 -32.61
N ILE A 529 3.77 24.07 -32.10
CA ILE A 529 3.48 23.88 -30.68
C ILE A 529 3.56 22.40 -30.29
N GLU A 530 3.74 22.15 -29.00
CA GLU A 530 3.58 20.84 -28.38
C GLU A 530 2.44 20.88 -27.37
N ILE A 531 1.57 19.87 -27.38
CA ILE A 531 0.49 19.71 -26.40
C ILE A 531 0.96 18.73 -25.33
N TRP A 532 0.92 19.16 -24.08
CA TRP A 532 1.32 18.39 -22.91
C TRP A 532 0.12 18.14 -21.99
N SER A 533 0.04 16.95 -21.41
CA SER A 533 -0.99 16.55 -20.45
C SER A 533 -0.45 16.65 -19.03
N LEU A 534 -1.17 17.38 -18.18
CA LEU A 534 -0.81 17.64 -16.78
C LEU A 534 -1.94 17.23 -15.84
N ASP A 535 -1.57 16.95 -14.59
CA ASP A 535 -2.50 16.87 -13.47
C ASP A 535 -3.12 18.26 -13.18
N PRO A 536 -4.42 18.37 -12.81
CA PRO A 536 -5.06 19.66 -12.52
C PRO A 536 -4.36 20.51 -11.45
N ALA A 537 -3.84 19.88 -10.38
CA ALA A 537 -3.14 20.59 -9.33
C ALA A 537 -1.77 21.08 -9.81
N VAL A 538 -1.10 20.29 -10.66
CA VAL A 538 0.14 20.72 -11.34
C VAL A 538 -0.16 21.89 -12.28
N PHE A 539 -1.21 21.81 -13.09
CA PHE A 539 -1.63 22.89 -13.99
C PHE A 539 -1.87 24.19 -13.20
N GLY A 540 -2.61 24.13 -12.08
CA GLY A 540 -2.85 25.30 -11.24
C GLY A 540 -1.57 25.94 -10.70
N ARG A 541 -0.62 25.13 -10.19
CA ARG A 541 0.69 25.64 -9.72
C ARG A 541 1.54 26.20 -10.86
N PHE A 542 1.54 25.52 -12.00
CA PHE A 542 2.31 25.91 -13.18
C PHE A 542 1.82 27.26 -13.71
N VAL A 543 0.50 27.44 -13.87
CA VAL A 543 -0.10 28.71 -14.32
C VAL A 543 0.15 29.84 -13.32
N ALA A 544 0.07 29.58 -12.02
CA ALA A 544 0.35 30.58 -10.99
C ALA A 544 1.80 31.10 -11.00
N ALA A 545 2.74 30.33 -11.54
CA ALA A 545 4.15 30.69 -11.62
C ALA A 545 4.51 31.46 -12.91
N ILE A 546 3.60 31.61 -13.87
CA ILE A 546 3.88 32.29 -15.14
C ILE A 546 3.99 33.80 -14.89
N PRO A 547 5.17 34.41 -15.11
CA PRO A 547 5.32 35.85 -14.95
C PRO A 547 4.72 36.60 -16.13
N ALA A 548 4.22 37.82 -15.88
CA ALA A 548 3.96 38.78 -16.93
C ALA A 548 5.21 38.94 -17.84
N PRO A 549 5.04 39.09 -19.17
CA PRO A 549 3.79 39.34 -19.89
C PRO A 549 3.11 38.08 -20.44
N LEU A 550 3.52 36.89 -20.00
CA LEU A 550 2.96 35.63 -20.47
C LEU A 550 1.69 35.28 -19.69
N GLY A 551 0.77 34.56 -20.34
CA GLY A 551 -0.44 34.04 -19.72
C GLY A 551 -0.94 32.80 -20.45
N ILE A 552 -1.97 32.16 -19.90
CA ILE A 552 -2.64 31.01 -20.54
C ILE A 552 -4.02 31.44 -21.05
N GLY A 553 -4.28 31.22 -22.33
CA GLY A 553 -5.58 31.39 -22.96
C GLY A 553 -5.92 30.20 -23.86
N LYS A 554 -6.85 30.37 -24.81
CA LYS A 554 -7.20 29.34 -25.78
C LYS A 554 -6.47 29.55 -27.10
N ILE A 555 -5.83 28.49 -27.59
CA ILE A 555 -5.10 28.44 -28.86
C ILE A 555 -5.88 27.55 -29.82
N ARG A 556 -6.06 28.01 -31.06
CA ARG A 556 -6.72 27.26 -32.15
C ARG A 556 -5.72 26.41 -32.92
N LEU A 557 -6.09 25.17 -33.20
CA LEU A 557 -5.22 24.18 -33.83
C LEU A 557 -5.52 24.04 -35.33
N GLU A 558 -4.49 23.75 -36.14
CA GLU A 558 -4.59 23.56 -37.61
C GLU A 558 -5.59 22.44 -38.01
N GLY A 559 -5.81 21.45 -37.13
CA GLY A 559 -6.79 20.36 -37.31
C GLY A 559 -8.20 20.64 -36.77
N GLY A 560 -8.46 21.87 -36.31
CA GLY A 560 -9.69 22.23 -35.59
C GLY A 560 -9.60 22.01 -34.08
N GLY A 561 -10.50 22.68 -33.34
CA GLY A 561 -10.53 22.66 -31.88
C GLY A 561 -9.67 23.74 -31.22
N GLU A 562 -9.75 23.80 -29.89
CA GLU A 562 -9.02 24.75 -29.06
C GLU A 562 -8.42 24.05 -27.84
N VAL A 563 -7.21 24.45 -27.46
CA VAL A 563 -6.50 23.94 -26.27
C VAL A 563 -6.03 25.11 -25.42
N SER A 564 -5.93 24.92 -24.11
CA SER A 564 -5.30 25.94 -23.24
C SER A 564 -3.82 26.06 -23.60
N GLY A 565 -3.24 27.25 -23.70
CA GLY A 565 -1.82 27.39 -24.05
C GLY A 565 -1.25 28.78 -23.85
N PHE A 566 0.08 28.88 -23.97
CA PHE A 566 0.82 30.12 -23.77
C PHE A 566 0.47 31.19 -24.81
N LEU A 567 0.02 32.34 -24.30
CA LEU A 567 -0.17 33.59 -25.05
C LEU A 567 0.65 34.69 -24.38
N CYS A 568 0.77 35.83 -25.08
CA CYS A 568 1.44 37.02 -24.58
C CYS A 568 0.48 38.22 -24.62
N GLU A 569 0.58 39.09 -23.63
CA GLU A 569 -0.10 40.39 -23.67
C GLU A 569 0.37 41.22 -24.87
N SER A 570 -0.57 41.83 -25.60
CA SER A 570 -0.26 42.63 -26.78
C SER A 570 0.56 43.89 -26.45
N SER A 571 0.45 44.41 -25.22
CA SER A 571 1.25 45.52 -24.70
C SER A 571 2.75 45.21 -24.67
N ALA A 572 3.12 43.95 -24.52
CA ALA A 572 4.51 43.52 -24.43
C ALA A 572 5.20 43.33 -25.79
N LEU A 573 4.49 43.60 -26.89
CA LEU A 573 5.02 43.44 -28.24
C LEU A 573 5.75 44.69 -28.76
N ASP A 574 5.60 45.85 -28.11
CA ASP A 574 6.24 47.08 -28.59
C ASP A 574 7.77 46.95 -28.55
N GLY A 575 8.42 47.30 -29.66
CA GLY A 575 9.87 47.12 -29.85
C GLY A 575 10.37 45.66 -29.91
N THR A 576 9.49 44.66 -29.93
CA THR A 576 9.89 43.25 -30.05
C THR A 576 10.04 42.80 -31.50
N THR A 577 10.87 41.78 -31.72
CA THR A 577 11.13 41.24 -33.07
C THR A 577 10.07 40.20 -33.44
N ASP A 578 9.40 40.40 -34.57
CA ASP A 578 8.53 39.38 -35.16
C ASP A 578 9.36 38.22 -35.74
N ILE A 579 9.14 37.02 -35.22
CA ILE A 579 9.80 35.77 -35.61
C ILE A 579 8.82 34.77 -36.26
N THR A 580 7.63 35.20 -36.66
CA THR A 580 6.58 34.37 -37.29
C THR A 580 7.10 33.65 -38.54
N ARG A 581 7.98 34.30 -39.32
CA ARG A 581 8.57 33.73 -40.55
C ARG A 581 9.36 32.44 -40.33
N PHE A 582 9.77 32.15 -39.10
CA PHE A 582 10.51 30.93 -38.75
C PHE A 582 9.59 29.75 -38.45
N GLY A 583 8.26 29.95 -38.44
CA GLY A 583 7.26 28.89 -38.25
C GLY A 583 7.20 28.30 -36.82
N GLY A 584 8.06 28.74 -35.91
CA GLY A 584 8.14 28.21 -34.55
C GLY A 584 9.42 28.64 -33.82
N TRP A 585 9.45 28.42 -32.51
CA TRP A 585 10.60 28.76 -31.68
C TRP A 585 11.86 27.98 -32.07
N ARG A 586 11.73 26.69 -32.42
CA ARG A 586 12.87 25.89 -32.89
C ARG A 586 13.48 26.45 -34.16
N GLY A 587 12.65 26.83 -35.12
CA GLY A 587 13.09 27.45 -36.37
C GLY A 587 13.88 28.74 -36.14
N TYR A 588 13.43 29.56 -35.18
CA TYR A 588 14.15 30.76 -34.78
C TYR A 588 15.49 30.42 -34.10
N MET A 589 15.50 29.52 -33.12
CA MET A 589 16.74 29.13 -32.42
C MET A 589 17.78 28.52 -33.36
N ALA A 590 17.34 27.73 -34.35
CA ALA A 590 18.22 27.18 -35.39
C ALA A 590 18.83 28.26 -36.30
N SER A 591 18.19 29.43 -36.43
CA SER A 591 18.75 30.55 -37.21
C SER A 591 19.82 31.36 -36.47
N LEU A 592 19.98 31.12 -35.16
CA LEU A 592 21.00 31.74 -34.31
C LEU A 592 22.23 30.86 -34.09
N ALA A 593 22.11 29.56 -34.40
CA ALA A 593 23.19 28.58 -34.38
C ALA A 593 23.97 28.62 -35.70
#